data_AF-A0A1F8QGW1-F1
#
_entry.id   AF-A0A1F8QGW1-F1
#
_cell.length_a   1.000
_cell.length_b   1.000
_cell.length_c   1.000
_cell.angle_alpha   90.00
_cell.angle_beta   90.00
_cell.angle_gamma   90.00
#
_symmetry.space_group_name_H-M   'P 1'
#
loop_
_entity.id
_entity.type
_entity.pdbx_description
1 polymer ?
#
loop_
_entity_poly.entity_id
_entity_poly.type
_entity_poly.pdbx_seq_one_letter_code
_entity_poly.pdbx_strand_id
1 'polypeptide(L)'
;MGRTVPSITQAFLQEQDAFTRFRRALRRTDQLALDDLFASARQHLAAVAYASHALPFETLLLAMLLEEHKEVMRLRERLEQFEKQT
;
A
#
# COMPACT_ATOMS: atom_id res chain seq x y z
N MET A 1 18.08 19.28 21.84
CA MET A 1 18.49 18.50 20.66
C MET A 1 17.27 18.29 19.79
N GLY A 2 17.18 18.99 18.65
CA GLY A 2 16.00 18.97 17.77
C GLY A 2 15.73 17.55 17.27
N ARG A 3 14.49 17.09 17.38
CA ARG A 3 14.06 15.79 16.86
C ARG A 3 14.20 15.83 15.34
N THR A 4 15.14 15.07 14.78
CA THR A 4 15.27 14.87 13.34
C THR A 4 13.93 14.36 12.83
N VAL A 5 13.32 15.08 11.88
CA VAL A 5 12.09 14.59 11.24
C VAL A 5 12.48 13.33 10.44
N PRO A 6 11.89 12.17 10.72
CA PRO A 6 12.20 10.96 9.98
C PRO A 6 11.85 11.13 8.50
N SER A 7 12.67 10.57 7.62
CA SER A 7 12.34 10.56 6.19
C SER A 7 11.07 9.75 5.94
N ILE A 8 10.38 9.99 4.82
CA ILE A 8 9.16 9.22 4.54
C ILE A 8 9.43 7.71 4.44
N THR A 9 10.62 7.33 3.97
CA THR A 9 11.05 5.93 3.93
C THR A 9 11.22 5.37 5.33
N GLN A 10 11.77 6.14 6.27
CA GLN A 10 11.88 5.72 7.68
C GLN A 10 10.51 5.60 8.33
N ALA A 11 9.62 6.57 8.10
CA ALA A 11 8.24 6.51 8.58
C ALA A 11 7.53 5.26 8.03
N PHE A 12 7.67 4.97 6.73
CA PHE A 12 7.12 3.75 6.13
C PHE A 12 7.62 2.47 6.80
N LEU A 13 8.93 2.34 7.04
CA LEU A 13 9.50 1.15 7.67
C LEU A 13 9.02 1.00 9.11
N GLN A 14 8.89 2.11 9.85
CA GLN A 14 8.33 2.11 11.20
C GLN A 14 6.87 1.65 11.23
N GLU A 15 6.05 2.13 10.31
CA GLU A 15 4.67 1.66 10.16
C GLU A 15 4.65 0.16 9.82
N GLN A 16 5.42 -0.27 8.81
CA GLN A 16 5.49 -1.68 8.43
C GLN A 16 5.88 -2.58 9.62
N ASP A 17 6.88 -2.16 10.41
CA ASP A 17 7.31 -2.88 11.62
C ASP A 17 6.20 -2.91 12.68
N ALA A 18 5.46 -1.82 12.87
CA ALA A 18 4.33 -1.76 13.80
C ALA A 18 3.23 -2.80 13.48
N PHE A 19 3.04 -3.12 12.20
CA PHE A 19 2.10 -4.14 11.75
C PHE A 19 2.64 -5.59 11.84
N THR A 20 3.88 -5.81 12.28
CA THR A 20 4.46 -7.17 12.38
C THR A 20 3.60 -8.12 13.24
N ARG A 21 3.07 -7.65 14.38
CA ARG A 21 2.23 -8.48 15.26
C ARG A 21 0.90 -8.83 14.61
N PHE A 22 0.28 -7.86 13.95
CA PHE A 22 -0.95 -8.06 13.17
C PHE A 22 -0.71 -9.08 12.06
N ARG A 23 0.33 -8.89 11.24
CA ARG A 23 0.73 -9.82 10.18
C ARG A 23 0.91 -11.25 10.71
N ARG A 24 1.57 -11.44 11.85
CA ARG A 24 1.77 -12.77 12.44
C ARG A 24 0.48 -13.46 12.87
N ALA A 25 -0.58 -12.72 13.17
CA ALA A 25 -1.88 -13.28 13.52
C ALA A 25 -2.70 -13.71 12.29
N LEU A 26 -2.30 -13.29 11.08
CA LEU A 26 -2.98 -13.62 9.83
C LEU A 26 -2.63 -15.03 9.33
N ARG A 27 -3.51 -15.63 8.52
CA ARG A 27 -3.21 -16.87 7.77
C ARG A 27 -2.11 -16.60 6.76
N ARG A 28 -1.41 -17.65 6.31
CA ARG A 28 -0.30 -17.50 5.34
C ARG A 28 -0.71 -16.75 4.06
N THR A 29 -1.89 -17.03 3.52
CA THR A 29 -2.39 -16.34 2.31
C THR A 29 -2.58 -14.84 2.56
N ASP A 30 -3.18 -14.49 3.69
CA ASP A 30 -3.41 -13.09 4.08
C ASP A 30 -2.10 -12.36 4.41
N GLN A 31 -1.10 -13.06 4.94
CA GLN A 31 0.25 -12.50 5.12
C GLN A 31 0.89 -12.09 3.80
N LEU A 32 0.78 -12.95 2.77
CA LEU A 32 1.30 -12.64 1.44
C LEU A 32 0.58 -11.45 0.82
N ALA A 33 -0.76 -11.41 0.92
CA ALA A 33 -1.54 -10.26 0.44
C ALA A 33 -1.14 -8.96 1.14
N LEU A 34 -0.94 -9.00 2.47
CA LEU A 34 -0.49 -7.82 3.22
C LEU A 34 0.93 -7.38 2.80
N ASP A 35 1.84 -8.32 2.57
CA ASP A 35 3.21 -8.01 2.10
C ASP A 35 3.19 -7.36 0.72
N ASP A 36 2.34 -7.86 -0.19
CA ASP A 36 2.15 -7.29 -1.53
C ASP A 36 1.57 -5.87 -1.46
N LEU A 37 0.60 -5.62 -0.57
CA LEU A 37 0.06 -4.28 -0.33
C LEU A 37 1.13 -3.30 0.17
N PHE A 38 2.00 -3.72 1.10
CA PHE A 38 3.13 -2.89 1.54
C PHE A 38 4.13 -2.63 0.42
N ALA A 39 4.41 -3.64 -0.42
CA ALA A 39 5.29 -3.48 -1.57
C ALA A 39 4.72 -2.51 -2.61
N SER A 40 3.42 -2.56 -2.88
CA SER A 40 2.74 -1.67 -3.83
C SER A 40 2.70 -0.23 -3.32
N ALA A 41 2.38 -0.02 -2.04
CA ALA A 41 2.38 1.29 -1.40
C ALA A 41 3.76 1.98 -1.43
N ARG A 42 4.85 1.20 -1.38
CA ARG A 42 6.23 1.72 -1.45
C ARG A 42 6.52 2.47 -2.75
N GLN A 43 5.84 2.15 -3.85
CA GLN A 43 6.00 2.83 -5.13
C GLN A 43 5.47 4.28 -5.09
N HIS A 44 4.62 4.58 -4.11
CA HIS A 44 3.99 5.89 -3.95
C HIS A 44 4.68 6.78 -2.90
N LEU A 45 5.83 6.37 -2.35
CA LEU A 45 6.51 7.14 -1.30
C LEU A 45 6.81 8.59 -1.68
N ALA A 46 7.08 8.87 -2.96
CA ALA A 46 7.27 10.22 -3.46
C ALA A 46 5.98 11.06 -3.39
N ALA A 47 4.84 10.47 -3.79
CA ALA A 47 3.53 11.12 -3.69
C ALA A 47 3.12 11.30 -2.22
N VAL A 48 3.43 10.31 -1.37
CA VAL A 48 3.20 10.38 0.08
C VAL A 48 4.00 11.53 0.71
N ALA A 49 5.28 11.68 0.36
CA ALA A 49 6.11 12.79 0.85
C ALA A 49 5.55 14.16 0.44
N TYR A 50 4.93 14.24 -0.74
CA TYR A 50 4.33 15.47 -1.25
C TYR A 50 3.04 15.85 -0.50
N ALA A 51 2.29 14.85 -0.03
CA ALA A 51 1.00 15.02 0.65
C ALA A 51 1.07 15.67 2.06
N SER A 52 2.23 16.21 2.45
CA SER A 52 2.66 17.05 3.61
C SER A 52 1.73 17.35 4.81
N HIS A 53 0.41 17.34 4.66
CA HIS A 53 -0.59 17.48 5.73
C HIS A 53 -1.13 16.14 6.28
N ALA A 54 -1.04 15.03 5.54
CA ALA A 54 -1.66 13.75 5.95
C ALA A 54 -0.72 12.93 6.83
N LEU A 55 -1.27 12.14 7.77
CA LEU A 55 -0.44 11.21 8.55
C LEU A 55 0.18 10.19 7.58
N PRO A 56 1.49 9.85 7.70
CA PRO A 56 2.17 8.94 6.77
C PRO A 56 1.40 7.65 6.52
N PHE A 57 0.78 7.08 7.56
CA PHE A 57 -0.02 5.87 7.45
C PHE A 57 -1.31 6.04 6.63
N GLU A 58 -2.03 7.16 6.77
CA GLU A 58 -3.27 7.42 6.01
C GLU A 58 -2.98 7.48 4.51
N THR A 59 -1.89 8.14 4.13
CA THR A 59 -1.48 8.23 2.73
C THR A 59 -0.96 6.89 2.19
N LEU A 60 -0.38 6.04 3.04
CA LEU A 60 -0.02 4.66 2.67
C LEU A 60 -1.26 3.80 2.43
N LEU A 61 -2.27 3.89 3.29
CA LEU A 61 -3.56 3.22 3.07
C LEU A 61 -4.22 3.70 1.78
N LEU A 62 -4.17 5.01 1.50
CA LEU A 62 -4.69 5.55 0.24
C LEU A 62 -3.93 5.00 -0.97
N ALA A 63 -2.60 4.88 -0.88
CA ALA A 63 -1.79 4.28 -1.94
C ALA A 63 -2.13 2.78 -2.16
N MET A 64 -2.33 2.02 -1.09
CA MET A 64 -2.79 0.63 -1.18
C MET A 64 -4.16 0.53 -1.87
N LEU A 65 -5.13 1.36 -1.44
CA LEU A 65 -6.46 1.40 -2.04
C LEU A 65 -6.43 1.81 -3.52
N LEU A 66 -5.54 2.73 -3.89
CA LEU A 66 -5.35 3.16 -5.27
C LEU A 66 -4.87 2.00 -6.15
N GLU A 67 -3.89 1.22 -5.68
CA GLU A 67 -3.39 0.06 -6.43
C GLU A 67 -4.45 -1.05 -6.55
N GLU A 68 -5.20 -1.32 -5.48
CA GLU A 68 -6.32 -2.26 -5.54
C GLU A 68 -7.42 -1.79 -6.51
N HIS A 69 -7.74 -0.50 -6.53
CA HIS A 69 -8.71 0.05 -7.48
C HIS A 69 -8.24 -0.13 -8.94
N LYS A 70 -6.95 0.11 -9.20
CA LYS A 70 -6.35 -0.11 -10.53
C LYS A 70 -6.40 -1.59 -10.94
N GLU A 71 -6.18 -2.52 -10.01
CA GLU A 71 -6.29 -3.95 -10.31
C GLU A 71 -7.74 -4.34 -10.63
N VAL A 72 -8.71 -3.85 -9.87
CA VAL A 72 -10.14 -4.06 -10.16
C VAL A 72 -10.51 -3.52 -11.55
N MET A 73 -10.05 -2.32 -11.92
CA MET A 73 -10.28 -1.77 -13.26
C MET A 73 -9.70 -2.67 -14.35
N ARG A 74 -8.43 -3.09 -14.19
CA ARG A 74 -7.75 -3.97 -15.14
C ARG A 74 -8.46 -5.32 -15.29
N LEU A 75 -8.93 -5.90 -14.19
CA LEU A 75 -9.66 -7.16 -14.20
C LEU A 75 -11.01 -7.02 -14.91
N ARG A 76 -11.74 -5.92 -14.67
CA ARG A 76 -12.99 -5.61 -15.39
C ARG A 76 -12.76 -5.47 -16.89
N GLU A 77 -11.75 -4.71 -17.30
CA GLU A 77 -11.40 -4.55 -18.72
C GLU A 77 -11.07 -5.90 -19.38
N ARG A 78 -10.33 -6.77 -18.70
CA ARG A 78 -10.02 -8.12 -19.21
C ARG A 78 -11.27 -8.99 -19.33
N LEU A 79 -12.17 -8.95 -18.35
CA LEU A 79 -13.44 -9.67 -18.42
C LEU A 79 -14.29 -9.20 -19.60
N GLU A 80 -14.45 -7.89 -19.79
CA GLU A 80 -15.17 -7.34 -20.94
C GLU A 80 -14.54 -7.74 -22.28
N GLN A 81 -13.21 -7.86 -22.35
CA GLN A 81 -12.51 -8.33 -23.55
C GLN A 81 -12.79 -9.82 -23.83
N PHE A 82 -12.82 -10.67 -22.79
CA PHE A 82 -13.15 -12.08 -22.93
C PHE A 82 -14.62 -12.31 -23.31
N GLU A 83 -15.55 -11.55 -22.73
CA GLU A 83 -16.97 -11.62 -23.07
C GLU A 83 -17.24 -11.22 -24.52
N LYS A 84 -16.49 -10.26 -25.09
CA LYS A 84 -16.61 -9.85 -26.50
C LYS A 84 -16.04 -10.86 -27.51
N GLN A 85 -15.23 -11.82 -27.04
CA GLN A 85 -14.61 -12.85 -27.89
C GLN A 85 -15.42 -14.15 -27.96
N THR A 86 -16.44 -14.30 -27.11
CA THR A 86 -17.34 -15.46 -27.05
C THR A 86 -18.64 -15.16 -27.76
#